data_AF-A0A534MDW3-F1
#
_entry.id   AF-A0A534MDW3-F1
#
_cell.length_a   1.000
_cell.length_b   1.000
_cell.length_c   1.000
_cell.angle_alpha   90.00
_cell.angle_beta   90.00
_cell.angle_gamma   90.00
#
_symmetry.space_group_name_H-M   'P 1'
#
loop_
_entity.id
_entity.type
_entity.pdbx_description
1 polymer ?
#
loop_
_entity_poly.entity_id
_entity_poly.type
_entity_poly.pdbx_seq_one_letter_code
_entity_poly.pdbx_strand_id
1 'polypeptide(L)'
;MRADEDRKALDKELKRWEETTLREALKSLPERRAEFLTTSSRPVKRLYTPLDLAGKTDEDRLGKPGEFPFTRGIHPTMYRGRLWTMRMFAGFGGAEDTNRRFKYLIGHGETGLSVAFDMPTLYGYDTDAPEAKGEFGTCGVAVSSLEDMKILFAGIDLRAVSTSMTIN
;
A
#
# COMPACT_ATOMS: atom_id res chain seq x y z
N MET A 1 5.85 1.29 39.86
CA MET A 1 5.54 2.47 40.70
C MET A 1 5.41 3.75 39.88
N ARG A 2 6.46 4.25 39.19
CA ARG A 2 6.36 5.50 38.39
C ARG A 2 5.27 5.50 37.30
N ALA A 3 5.17 4.42 36.53
CA ALA A 3 4.19 4.31 35.45
C ALA A 3 2.72 4.33 35.90
N ASP A 4 2.41 3.83 37.10
CA ASP A 4 1.04 3.84 37.64
C ASP A 4 0.64 5.22 38.18
N GLU A 5 1.59 5.96 38.74
CA GLU A 5 1.38 7.34 39.18
C GLU A 5 1.17 8.27 37.98
N ASP A 6 2.00 8.12 36.93
CA ASP A 6 1.87 8.86 35.67
C ASP A 6 0.51 8.58 35.01
N ARG A 7 0.06 7.32 35.03
CA ARG A 7 -1.25 6.93 34.50
C ARG A 7 -2.40 7.58 35.26
N LYS A 8 -2.34 7.61 36.59
CA LYS A 8 -3.38 8.25 37.42
C LYS A 8 -3.42 9.76 37.20
N ALA A 9 -2.26 10.40 37.02
CA ALA A 9 -2.19 11.82 36.69
C ALA A 9 -2.85 12.12 35.34
N LEU A 10 -2.56 11.32 34.30
CA LEU A 10 -3.18 11.44 32.98
C LEU A 10 -4.69 11.23 33.02
N ASP A 11 -5.18 10.24 33.77
CA ASP A 11 -6.62 10.00 33.94
C ASP A 11 -7.32 11.18 34.61
N LYS A 12 -6.70 11.75 35.66
CA LYS A 12 -7.22 12.95 36.33
C LYS A 12 -7.27 14.15 35.39
N GLU A 13 -6.24 14.35 34.58
CA GLU A 13 -6.21 15.44 33.62
C GLU A 13 -7.26 15.27 32.52
N LEU A 14 -7.41 14.07 31.98
CA LEU A 14 -8.41 13.77 30.95
C LEU A 14 -9.82 14.06 31.48
N LYS A 15 -10.14 13.59 32.69
CA LYS A 15 -11.42 13.88 33.35
C LYS A 15 -11.66 15.37 33.56
N ARG A 16 -10.64 16.10 34.05
CA ARG A 16 -10.71 17.56 34.19
C ARG A 16 -11.11 18.19 32.86
N TRP A 17 -10.46 17.81 31.76
CA TRP A 17 -10.74 18.36 30.44
C TRP A 17 -12.14 18.00 29.93
N GLU A 18 -12.58 16.75 30.12
CA GLU A 18 -13.91 16.29 29.75
C GLU A 18 -15.02 17.08 30.49
N GLU A 19 -14.82 17.32 31.78
CA GLU A 19 -15.80 17.99 32.66
C GLU A 19 -15.82 19.51 32.51
N THR A 20 -14.73 20.10 32.03
CA THR A 20 -14.58 21.56 31.88
C THR A 20 -14.60 21.96 30.41
N THR A 21 -13.45 22.00 29.76
CA THR A 21 -13.25 22.54 28.42
C THR A 21 -14.15 21.87 27.38
N LEU A 22 -14.20 20.55 27.36
CA LEU A 22 -15.00 19.82 26.38
C LEU A 22 -16.50 20.04 26.62
N ARG A 23 -16.94 19.97 27.88
CA ARG A 23 -18.34 20.16 28.24
C ARG A 23 -18.86 21.54 27.83
N GLU A 24 -18.10 22.60 28.11
CA GLU A 24 -18.48 23.95 27.71
C GLU A 24 -18.51 24.12 26.19
N ALA A 25 -17.56 23.53 25.47
CA ALA A 25 -17.56 23.53 24.01
C ALA A 25 -18.80 22.83 23.42
N LEU A 26 -19.15 21.64 23.92
CA LEU A 26 -20.30 20.86 23.43
C LEU A 26 -21.65 21.53 23.72
N LYS A 27 -21.74 22.35 24.78
CA LYS A 27 -22.94 23.17 25.04
C LYS A 27 -23.13 24.24 23.97
N SER A 28 -22.05 24.91 23.56
CA SER A 28 -22.13 25.98 22.56
C SER A 28 -22.25 25.42 21.14
N LEU A 29 -21.55 24.33 20.85
CA LEU A 29 -21.50 23.74 19.52
C LEU A 29 -21.42 22.21 19.62
N PRO A 30 -22.52 21.49 19.42
CA PRO A 30 -22.52 20.04 19.47
C PRO A 30 -21.73 19.46 18.28
N GLU A 31 -21.30 18.21 18.43
CA GLU A 31 -20.64 17.50 17.36
C GLU A 31 -21.59 17.20 16.20
N ARG A 32 -21.02 17.14 14.99
CA ARG A 32 -21.78 16.94 13.75
C ARG A 32 -22.41 15.55 13.62
N ARG A 33 -21.95 14.58 14.40
CA ARG A 33 -22.42 13.18 14.40
C ARG A 33 -22.40 12.66 15.82
N ALA A 34 -23.34 11.76 16.12
CA ALA A 34 -23.35 11.04 17.38
C ALA A 34 -22.14 10.09 17.52
N GLU A 35 -21.68 9.53 16.40
CA GLU A 35 -20.50 8.67 16.35
C GLU A 35 -19.65 8.99 15.12
N PHE A 36 -18.33 8.92 15.29
CA PHE A 36 -17.37 9.01 14.20
C PHE A 36 -16.82 7.62 13.91
N LEU A 37 -16.99 7.17 12.67
CA LEU A 37 -16.55 5.86 12.21
C LEU A 37 -15.47 6.01 11.12
N THR A 38 -14.54 5.07 11.09
CA THR A 38 -13.68 4.86 9.91
C THR A 38 -14.50 4.31 8.74
N THR A 39 -13.92 4.30 7.54
CA THR A 39 -14.53 3.66 6.34
C THR A 39 -14.72 2.15 6.50
N SER A 40 -13.99 1.54 7.43
CA SER A 40 -14.14 0.13 7.83
C SER A 40 -15.08 -0.05 9.03
N SER A 41 -15.94 0.93 9.32
CA SER A 41 -16.94 0.90 10.40
C SER A 41 -16.37 0.73 11.81
N ARG A 42 -15.17 1.27 12.08
CA ARG A 42 -14.60 1.26 13.43
C ARG A 42 -14.86 2.58 14.16
N PRO A 43 -15.34 2.56 15.41
CA PRO A 43 -15.48 3.77 16.22
C PRO A 43 -14.15 4.50 16.43
N VAL A 44 -14.19 5.82 16.26
CA VAL A 44 -13.06 6.73 16.47
C VAL A 44 -13.38 7.62 17.67
N LYS A 45 -12.58 7.48 18.73
CA LYS A 45 -12.69 8.36 19.91
C LYS A 45 -12.30 9.79 19.55
N ARG A 46 -12.88 10.76 20.26
CA ARG A 46 -12.52 12.18 20.16
C ARG A 46 -11.03 12.44 20.39
N LEU A 47 -10.46 11.71 21.36
CA LEU A 47 -9.06 11.82 21.74
C LEU A 47 -8.55 10.42 22.13
N TYR A 48 -7.35 10.07 21.65
CA TYR A 48 -6.59 8.91 22.10
C TYR A 48 -5.41 9.39 22.94
N THR A 49 -5.19 8.75 24.08
CA THR A 49 -4.17 9.08 25.07
C THR A 49 -3.35 7.83 25.41
N PRO A 50 -2.24 7.94 26.16
CA PRO A 50 -1.53 6.76 26.67
C PRO A 50 -2.42 5.79 27.47
N LEU A 51 -3.55 6.27 28.04
CA LEU A 51 -4.52 5.42 28.74
C LEU A 51 -5.20 4.40 27.82
N ASP A 52 -5.33 4.72 26.52
CA ASP A 52 -5.95 3.86 25.52
C ASP A 52 -5.06 2.68 25.10
N LEU A 53 -3.76 2.80 25.40
CA LEU A 53 -2.73 1.79 25.17
C LEU A 53 -2.52 0.89 26.39
N ALA A 54 -3.09 1.21 27.56
CA ALA A 54 -2.87 0.44 28.78
C ALA A 54 -3.27 -1.04 28.61
N GLY A 55 -2.34 -1.95 28.91
CA GLY A 55 -2.52 -3.40 28.72
C GLY A 55 -2.48 -3.86 27.25
N LYS A 56 -2.06 -2.99 26.31
CA LYS A 56 -1.93 -3.30 24.87
C LYS A 56 -0.53 -3.06 24.33
N THR A 57 0.39 -2.56 25.16
CA THR A 57 1.78 -2.25 24.84
C THR A 57 2.72 -3.44 25.01
N ASP A 58 2.21 -4.68 24.97
CA ASP A 58 3.10 -5.83 25.05
C ASP A 58 4.18 -5.68 23.98
N GLU A 59 5.44 -5.84 24.38
CA GLU A 59 6.54 -6.03 23.45
C GLU A 59 6.18 -7.15 22.46
N ASP A 60 5.38 -8.14 22.89
CA ASP A 60 4.86 -9.22 22.06
C ASP A 60 3.93 -8.78 20.92
N ARG A 61 3.24 -7.62 21.03
CA ARG A 61 2.31 -7.15 19.99
C ARG A 61 2.97 -6.23 18.97
N LEU A 62 3.89 -5.38 19.42
CA LEU A 62 4.58 -4.44 18.54
C LEU A 62 5.90 -5.02 18.01
N GLY A 63 6.62 -5.77 18.84
CA GLY A 63 7.92 -6.37 18.51
C GLY A 63 9.00 -5.36 18.13
N LYS A 64 10.10 -5.90 17.61
CA LYS A 64 11.17 -5.16 16.94
C LYS A 64 11.05 -5.36 15.43
N PRO A 65 11.48 -4.40 14.59
CA PRO A 65 11.51 -4.61 13.14
C PRO A 65 12.41 -5.81 12.82
N GLY A 66 11.97 -6.69 11.91
CA GLY A 66 12.67 -7.92 11.54
C GLY A 66 12.46 -9.10 12.48
N GLU A 67 11.67 -8.96 13.56
CA GLU A 67 11.32 -10.03 14.49
C GLU A 67 9.79 -10.22 14.54
N PHE A 68 9.31 -11.44 14.79
CA PHE A 68 7.89 -11.69 15.03
C PHE A 68 7.37 -10.75 16.15
N PRO A 69 6.16 -10.16 16.03
CA PRO A 69 5.13 -10.37 15.01
C PRO A 69 5.25 -9.47 13.76
N PHE A 70 6.40 -8.83 13.53
CA PHE A 70 6.69 -7.98 12.36
C PHE A 70 5.80 -6.73 12.23
N THR A 71 5.06 -6.35 13.28
CA THR A 71 4.19 -5.16 13.29
C THR A 71 4.96 -3.88 12.91
N ARG A 72 6.25 -3.80 13.28
CA ARG A 72 7.14 -2.66 12.96
C ARG A 72 7.94 -2.82 11.67
N GLY A 73 7.68 -3.86 10.89
CA GLY A 73 8.31 -4.15 9.61
C GLY A 73 9.02 -5.51 9.57
N ILE A 74 9.07 -6.11 8.39
CA ILE A 74 9.66 -7.44 8.14
C ILE A 74 11.19 -7.45 8.07
N HIS A 75 11.84 -6.28 8.02
CA HIS A 75 13.30 -6.15 7.94
C HIS A 75 13.82 -5.27 9.08
N PRO A 76 14.97 -5.59 9.69
CA PRO A 76 15.49 -4.84 10.84
C PRO A 76 15.91 -3.40 10.50
N THR A 77 16.38 -3.16 9.27
CA THR A 77 16.84 -1.83 8.83
C THR A 77 15.82 -1.05 8.01
N MET A 78 14.75 -1.71 7.54
CA MET A 78 13.74 -1.16 6.64
C MET A 78 14.35 -0.21 5.59
N TYR A 79 13.78 0.98 5.44
CA TYR A 79 14.15 1.98 4.43
C TYR A 79 15.46 2.72 4.72
N ARG A 80 16.09 2.51 5.88
CA ARG A 80 17.47 2.97 6.12
C ARG A 80 18.48 2.05 5.42
N GLY A 81 18.12 0.78 5.21
CA GLY A 81 18.96 -0.18 4.47
C GLY A 81 18.64 -0.18 2.97
N ARG A 82 17.37 -0.34 2.62
CA ARG A 82 16.91 -0.34 1.22
C ARG A 82 15.53 0.29 1.12
N LEU A 83 15.37 1.27 0.23
CA LEU A 83 14.06 1.84 -0.08
C LEU A 83 13.11 0.77 -0.62
N TRP A 84 11.80 1.03 -0.53
CA TRP A 84 10.83 0.18 -1.22
C TRP A 84 11.08 0.21 -2.73
N THR A 85 10.69 -0.86 -3.44
CA THR A 85 10.78 -0.89 -4.90
C THR A 85 9.80 0.14 -5.47
N MET A 86 10.33 1.14 -6.17
CA MET A 86 9.52 1.99 -7.04
C MET A 86 9.16 1.14 -8.26
N ARG A 87 7.89 0.76 -8.35
CA ARG A 87 7.36 -0.15 -9.38
C ARG A 87 6.08 0.45 -9.96
N MET A 88 6.13 0.93 -11.20
CA MET A 88 4.96 1.45 -11.88
C MET A 88 4.27 0.33 -12.64
N PHE A 89 2.94 0.39 -12.64
CA PHE A 89 2.13 -0.52 -13.42
C PHE A 89 2.00 0.01 -14.84
N ALA A 90 2.46 -0.77 -15.83
CA ALA A 90 2.50 -0.33 -17.22
C ALA A 90 2.27 -1.49 -18.21
N GLY A 91 1.53 -1.16 -19.26
CA GLY A 91 1.26 -2.02 -20.40
C GLY A 91 0.21 -1.35 -21.29
N PHE A 92 0.47 -1.30 -22.59
CA PHE A 92 -0.45 -0.85 -23.63
C PHE A 92 0.11 -1.22 -25.01
N GLY A 93 -0.77 -1.37 -25.99
CA GLY A 93 -0.39 -1.61 -27.38
C GLY A 93 0.38 -2.93 -27.55
N GLY A 94 1.30 -2.94 -28.51
CA GLY A 94 2.18 -4.08 -28.75
C GLY A 94 3.34 -4.14 -27.75
N ALA A 95 4.09 -5.24 -27.80
CA ALA A 95 5.26 -5.46 -26.97
C ALA A 95 6.32 -4.34 -27.10
N GLU A 96 6.51 -3.80 -28.30
CA GLU A 96 7.43 -2.69 -28.58
C GLU A 96 7.00 -1.40 -27.88
N ASP A 97 5.71 -1.11 -27.84
CA ASP A 97 5.16 0.11 -27.22
C ASP A 97 5.41 0.09 -25.71
N THR A 98 5.12 -1.05 -25.09
CA THR A 98 5.35 -1.25 -23.67
C THR A 98 6.85 -1.34 -23.33
N ASN A 99 7.69 -1.93 -24.20
CA ASN A 99 9.15 -1.92 -24.02
C ASN A 99 9.71 -0.48 -23.97
N ARG A 100 9.25 0.40 -24.87
CA ARG A 100 9.63 1.83 -24.85
C ARG A 100 9.21 2.49 -23.55
N ARG A 101 8.02 2.16 -23.03
CA ARG A 101 7.55 2.64 -21.72
C ARG A 101 8.42 2.13 -20.58
N PHE A 102 8.80 0.86 -20.56
CA PHE A 102 9.68 0.31 -19.53
C PHE A 102 11.06 0.98 -19.52
N LYS A 103 11.67 1.17 -20.69
CA LYS A 103 12.95 1.90 -20.79
C LYS A 103 12.83 3.34 -20.32
N TYR A 104 11.75 4.03 -20.67
CA TYR A 104 11.46 5.37 -20.16
C TYR A 104 11.41 5.35 -18.63
N LEU A 105 10.63 4.45 -18.05
CA LEU A 105 10.43 4.35 -16.61
C LEU A 105 11.72 4.05 -15.84
N ILE A 106 12.50 3.08 -16.33
CA ILE A 106 13.83 2.74 -15.77
C ILE A 106 14.75 3.97 -15.84
N GLY A 107 14.76 4.68 -16.98
CA GLY A 107 15.53 5.92 -17.14
C GLY A 107 15.13 7.05 -16.19
N HIS A 108 13.95 6.97 -15.58
CA HIS A 108 13.43 7.94 -14.60
C HIS A 108 13.43 7.41 -13.16
N GLY A 109 14.18 6.33 -12.88
CA GLY A 109 14.42 5.84 -11.51
C GLY A 109 13.51 4.69 -11.06
N GLU A 110 12.76 4.08 -11.97
CA GLU A 110 12.05 2.84 -11.66
C GLU A 110 13.02 1.70 -11.34
N THR A 111 12.75 0.93 -10.28
CA THR A 111 13.66 -0.12 -9.76
C THR A 111 13.05 -1.53 -9.82
N GLY A 112 11.82 -1.64 -10.32
CA GLY A 112 11.17 -2.91 -10.64
C GLY A 112 10.02 -2.67 -11.62
N LEU A 113 9.84 -3.56 -12.59
CA LEU A 113 8.80 -3.45 -13.62
C LEU A 113 7.52 -4.16 -13.20
N SER A 114 6.34 -3.61 -13.50
CA SER A 114 5.07 -4.34 -13.37
C SER A 114 4.32 -4.35 -14.69
N VAL A 115 4.16 -5.54 -15.27
CA VAL A 115 3.50 -5.73 -16.56
C VAL A 115 1.98 -5.80 -16.36
N ALA A 116 1.25 -4.95 -17.09
CA ALA A 116 -0.19 -5.02 -17.27
C ALA A 116 -0.48 -5.66 -18.63
N PHE A 117 -1.22 -6.76 -18.67
CA PHE A 117 -1.60 -7.43 -19.92
C PHE A 117 -2.98 -7.00 -20.39
N ASP A 118 -3.22 -7.05 -21.70
CA ASP A 118 -4.54 -6.80 -22.27
C ASP A 118 -5.54 -7.92 -21.94
N MET A 119 -6.82 -7.67 -22.20
CA MET A 119 -7.88 -8.64 -21.88
C MET A 119 -7.70 -9.99 -22.59
N PRO A 120 -7.38 -10.06 -23.90
CA PRO A 120 -7.11 -11.34 -24.58
C PRO A 120 -6.02 -12.15 -23.87
N THR A 121 -4.88 -11.53 -23.57
CA THR A 121 -3.77 -12.19 -22.87
C THR A 121 -4.20 -12.67 -21.48
N LEU A 122 -4.95 -11.85 -20.73
CA LEU A 122 -5.44 -12.20 -19.39
C LEU A 122 -6.39 -13.42 -19.41
N TYR A 123 -7.08 -13.65 -20.52
CA TYR A 123 -8.01 -14.77 -20.68
C TYR A 123 -7.42 -15.95 -21.47
N GLY A 124 -6.16 -15.85 -21.89
CA GLY A 124 -5.48 -16.91 -22.64
C GLY A 124 -5.88 -17.02 -24.11
N TYR A 125 -6.36 -15.93 -24.71
CA TYR A 125 -6.66 -15.86 -26.14
C TYR A 125 -5.48 -15.28 -26.91
N ASP A 126 -5.22 -15.85 -28.09
CA ASP A 126 -4.34 -15.23 -29.07
C ASP A 126 -4.97 -13.95 -29.62
N THR A 127 -4.12 -13.03 -30.07
CA THR A 127 -4.52 -11.70 -30.58
C THR A 127 -5.51 -11.76 -31.76
N ASP A 128 -5.48 -12.83 -32.56
CA ASP A 128 -6.34 -13.04 -33.71
C ASP A 128 -7.59 -13.88 -33.39
N ALA A 129 -7.79 -14.28 -32.13
CA ALA A 129 -9.00 -14.95 -31.69
C ALA A 129 -10.23 -14.05 -31.90
N PRO A 130 -11.40 -14.61 -32.29
CA PRO A 130 -12.63 -13.84 -32.40
C PRO A 130 -12.98 -13.03 -31.15
N GLU A 131 -12.69 -13.57 -29.97
CA GLU A 131 -12.89 -12.97 -28.65
C GLU A 131 -11.97 -11.76 -28.40
N ALA A 132 -10.84 -11.67 -29.10
CA ALA A 132 -9.86 -10.60 -28.94
C ALA A 132 -10.16 -9.35 -29.78
N LYS A 133 -11.18 -9.41 -30.64
CA LYS A 133 -11.49 -8.35 -31.61
C LYS A 133 -11.80 -7.02 -30.91
N GLY A 134 -10.91 -6.05 -31.12
CA GLY A 134 -11.04 -4.68 -30.56
C GLY A 134 -10.37 -4.49 -29.20
N GLU A 135 -9.86 -5.56 -28.59
CA GLU A 135 -9.25 -5.53 -27.26
C GLU A 135 -7.70 -5.59 -27.31
N PHE A 136 -7.13 -5.86 -28.49
CA PHE A 136 -5.68 -5.91 -28.69
C PHE A 136 -4.97 -4.67 -28.14
N GLY A 137 -4.09 -4.88 -27.17
CA GLY A 137 -3.28 -3.82 -26.58
C GLY A 137 -4.08 -2.76 -25.82
N THR A 138 -5.39 -2.98 -25.62
CA THR A 138 -6.26 -2.08 -24.87
C THR A 138 -6.08 -2.35 -23.38
N CYS A 139 -5.86 -1.28 -22.60
CA CYS A 139 -5.67 -1.35 -21.14
C CYS A 139 -4.48 -2.23 -20.66
N GLY A 140 -3.64 -2.72 -21.56
CA GLY A 140 -2.51 -3.59 -21.26
C GLY A 140 -1.72 -3.96 -22.52
N VAL A 141 -0.58 -4.61 -22.35
CA VAL A 141 0.22 -5.09 -23.48
C VAL A 141 -0.36 -6.39 -24.03
N ALA A 142 -0.43 -6.52 -25.36
CA ALA A 142 -0.77 -7.77 -26.02
C ALA A 142 0.44 -8.71 -26.06
N VAL A 143 0.27 -9.95 -25.60
CA VAL A 143 1.29 -11.00 -25.64
C VAL A 143 0.61 -12.33 -25.97
N SER A 144 0.87 -12.86 -27.16
CA SER A 144 0.31 -14.15 -27.61
C SER A 144 1.41 -15.20 -27.81
N SER A 145 2.68 -14.82 -27.74
CA SER A 145 3.81 -15.71 -27.99
C SER A 145 5.03 -15.39 -27.13
N LEU A 146 6.00 -16.32 -27.13
CA LEU A 146 7.33 -16.08 -26.57
C LEU A 146 8.05 -14.92 -27.27
N GLU A 147 7.79 -14.68 -28.55
CA GLU A 147 8.45 -13.61 -29.30
C GLU A 147 8.03 -12.23 -28.78
N ASP A 148 6.75 -12.06 -28.47
CA ASP A 148 6.23 -10.84 -27.84
C ASP A 148 6.91 -10.59 -26.49
N MET A 149 7.11 -11.63 -25.68
CA MET A 149 7.81 -11.51 -24.40
C MET A 149 9.29 -11.11 -24.56
N LYS A 150 9.98 -11.62 -25.59
CA LYS A 150 11.35 -11.20 -25.90
C LYS A 150 11.41 -9.73 -26.30
N ILE A 151 10.47 -9.29 -27.14
CA ILE A 151 10.35 -7.89 -27.57
C ILE A 151 10.06 -6.99 -26.36
N LEU A 152 9.12 -7.40 -25.51
CA LEU A 152 8.69 -6.68 -24.33
C LEU A 152 9.87 -6.34 -23.40
N PHE A 153 10.82 -7.27 -23.26
CA PHE A 153 12.02 -7.10 -22.42
C PHE A 153 13.31 -6.82 -23.21
N ALA A 154 13.22 -6.57 -24.52
CA ALA A 154 14.38 -6.36 -25.36
C ALA A 154 15.24 -5.19 -24.85
N GLY A 155 16.52 -5.47 -24.58
CA GLY A 155 17.49 -4.48 -24.08
C GLY A 155 17.30 -4.07 -22.61
N ILE A 156 16.57 -4.85 -21.81
CA ILE A 156 16.44 -4.66 -20.37
C ILE A 156 17.23 -5.76 -19.65
N ASP A 157 18.13 -5.40 -18.74
CA ASP A 157 18.83 -6.37 -17.90
C ASP A 157 17.92 -6.88 -16.78
N LEU A 158 17.31 -8.05 -17.00
CA LEU A 158 16.42 -8.71 -16.06
C LEU A 158 17.13 -9.18 -14.77
N ARG A 159 18.47 -9.21 -14.72
CA ARG A 159 19.20 -9.50 -13.48
C ARG A 159 19.26 -8.28 -12.56
N ALA A 160 19.22 -7.07 -13.13
CA ALA A 160 19.30 -5.82 -12.40
C ALA A 160 17.93 -5.29 -11.96
N VAL A 161 16.84 -5.70 -12.63
CA VAL A 161 15.49 -5.20 -12.38
C VAL A 161 14.53 -6.35 -12.07
N SER A 162 13.82 -6.25 -10.95
CA SER A 162 12.80 -7.25 -10.61
C SER A 162 11.52 -7.07 -11.44
N THR A 163 10.97 -8.15 -11.98
CA THR A 163 9.75 -8.13 -12.79
C THR A 163 8.56 -8.71 -12.03
N SER A 164 7.45 -7.99 -12.02
CA SER A 164 6.13 -8.48 -11.59
C SER A 164 5.23 -8.55 -12.82
N MET A 165 4.40 -9.58 -12.90
CA MET A 165 3.47 -9.80 -14.01
C MET A 165 2.09 -9.97 -13.42
N THR A 166 1.16 -9.06 -13.73
CA THR A 166 -0.21 -9.13 -13.22
C THR A 166 -1.03 -10.03 -14.15
N ILE A 167 -0.94 -11.33 -13.91
CA ILE A 167 -1.63 -12.41 -14.64
C ILE A 167 -2.22 -13.39 -13.61
N ASN A 168 -3.33 -14.08 -13.92
CA ASN A 168 -4.04 -14.98 -13.01
C ASN A 168 -4.31 -16.35 -13.62
#